data_AF-A0A917JFF4-F1
#
_entry.id   AF-A0A917JFF4-F1
#
_cell.length_a   1.000
_cell.length_b   1.000
_cell.length_c   1.000
_cell.angle_alpha   90.00
_cell.angle_beta   90.00
_cell.angle_gamma   90.00
#
_symmetry.space_group_name_H-M   'P 1'
#
loop_
_entity.id
_entity.type
_entity.pdbx_description
1 polymer ?
#
loop_
_entity_poly.entity_id
_entity_poly.type
_entity_poly.pdbx_seq_one_letter_code
_entity_poly.pdbx_strand_id
1 'polypeptide(L)'
;MIQAFFEGLTEYQFLQNALVTSVAIGIVAGAIGCFIILRGMSLMGDAISHAVLPGVALSYILGINFFIGAIVFGILASILITYISNHSVVKSDTAIGITFSSFLALGVILIGVANSSTDLFHILFGNVLAVQNSDKWLTIGISVLVIGVIILFFRPLLITSFDPMMAKAFGMNVQAYHYLLMLLLTLVSVTAMQSVGTVLVVAMLVTPAATAFLYTKRLSRMLMLSSFLGGLSSVIGLFIGYSFNIAAGSSIVLTAAAMFVIGFFLSPQQRQKHGKKGMIKALATVALIGIGIQLYHQSTQPVINQNQLKVVTTNAILADMIKEVGQEKVAIHSIVPIGKDPHDHEVLPEDIRQATNADIVFYNGLNLETGGNAWFEKLMNNANKKPNEDYFAVSEKVEPLYLEGSNNQGKEDPHAWLSVANGMLYVETITEKLSQKDPENQGFYKQNAEEYLQKLKTLHEESVQRIAEIPDNQKRIVTSEGSFKYFSKAYDIPSSYIWEINTEEEGTPEQLKTLIDQLRESEVPALFLESSMNPKPMQSVSKETGIPIYSTIFTDSISEPGTAGDSYYGMMEWNIDQIVQGLSQE
;
A
#
# COMPACT_ATOMS: atom_id res chain seq x y z
N MET A 1 18.69 0.45 19.73
CA MET A 1 17.80 1.32 18.92
C MET A 1 18.57 2.40 18.18
N ILE A 2 19.13 3.42 18.85
CA ILE A 2 19.84 4.52 18.16
C ILE A 2 21.00 4.00 17.30
N GLN A 3 21.86 3.16 17.87
CA GLN A 3 22.96 2.55 17.13
C GLN A 3 22.47 1.72 15.94
N ALA A 4 21.51 0.81 16.15
CA ALA A 4 20.91 -0.02 15.10
C ALA A 4 20.27 0.80 13.95
N PHE A 5 19.73 1.98 14.25
CA PHE A 5 19.22 2.88 13.22
C PHE A 5 20.34 3.54 12.40
N PHE A 6 21.42 3.98 13.05
CA PHE A 6 22.57 4.54 12.34
C PHE A 6 23.33 3.49 11.53
N GLU A 7 23.49 2.28 12.06
CA GLU A 7 24.02 1.13 11.32
C GLU A 7 23.12 0.81 10.11
N GLY A 8 21.81 0.71 10.33
CA GLY A 8 20.84 0.51 9.25
C GLY A 8 20.88 1.62 8.20
N LEU A 9 21.12 2.88 8.57
CA LEU A 9 21.28 3.98 7.61
C LEU A 9 22.53 3.83 6.75
N THR A 10 23.60 3.24 7.28
CA THR A 10 24.81 2.98 6.50
C THR A 10 24.69 1.74 5.63
N GLU A 11 23.94 0.74 6.07
CA GLU A 11 23.82 -0.56 5.42
C GLU A 11 22.71 -0.59 4.36
N TYR A 12 21.56 0.03 4.64
CA TYR A 12 20.36 -0.14 3.84
C TYR A 12 20.02 1.08 2.97
N GLN A 13 20.00 0.86 1.65
CA GLN A 13 19.67 1.89 0.66
C GLN A 13 18.21 2.38 0.77
N PHE A 14 17.26 1.50 1.08
CA PHE A 14 15.86 1.88 1.28
C PHE A 14 15.70 2.91 2.40
N LEU A 15 16.45 2.74 3.50
CA LEU A 15 16.36 3.62 4.66
C LEU A 15 16.99 5.00 4.34
N GLN A 16 18.06 5.02 3.54
CA GLN A 16 18.63 6.25 3.00
C GLN A 16 17.64 6.97 2.07
N ASN A 17 17.00 6.24 1.16
CA ASN A 17 16.01 6.80 0.23
C ASN A 17 14.81 7.38 0.98
N ALA A 18 14.26 6.62 1.93
CA ALA A 18 13.16 7.06 2.79
C ALA A 18 13.55 8.32 3.58
N LEU A 19 14.71 8.31 4.25
CA LEU A 19 15.17 9.45 5.07
C LEU A 19 15.33 10.73 4.23
N VAL A 20 16.07 10.65 3.13
CA VAL A 20 16.36 11.82 2.29
C VAL A 20 15.06 12.38 1.69
N THR A 21 14.19 11.51 1.20
CA THR A 21 12.92 11.91 0.56
C THR A 21 11.95 12.52 1.58
N SER A 22 11.74 11.87 2.73
CA SER A 22 10.87 12.41 3.78
C SER A 22 11.39 13.74 4.33
N VAL A 23 12.70 13.89 4.54
CA VAL A 23 13.28 15.16 5.00
C VAL A 23 13.12 16.24 3.94
N ALA A 24 13.39 15.94 2.66
CA ALA A 24 13.20 16.89 1.56
C ALA A 24 11.74 17.36 1.46
N ILE A 25 10.77 16.44 1.61
CA ILE A 25 9.34 16.74 1.64
C ILE A 25 8.99 17.56 2.88
N GLY A 26 9.41 17.16 4.08
CA GLY A 26 9.12 17.87 5.33
C GLY A 26 9.64 19.31 5.33
N ILE A 27 10.82 19.55 4.75
CA ILE A 27 11.39 20.90 4.59
C ILE A 27 10.55 21.73 3.62
N VAL A 28 10.33 21.24 2.39
CA VAL A 28 9.64 22.02 1.35
C VAL A 28 8.16 22.24 1.67
N ALA A 29 7.49 21.22 2.21
CA ALA A 29 6.09 21.30 2.63
C ALA A 29 5.92 22.25 3.82
N GLY A 30 6.82 22.21 4.81
CA GLY A 30 6.81 23.18 5.90
C GLY A 30 6.97 24.63 5.40
N ALA A 31 7.87 24.85 4.44
CA ALA A 31 8.08 26.16 3.83
C ALA A 31 6.82 26.68 3.10
N ILE A 32 6.25 25.89 2.18
CA ILE A 32 5.01 26.27 1.47
C ILE A 32 3.86 26.44 2.45
N GLY A 33 3.73 25.52 3.40
CA GLY A 33 2.71 25.50 4.44
C GLY A 33 2.55 26.81 5.18
N CYS A 34 3.65 27.53 5.40
CA CYS A 34 3.62 28.84 6.05
C CYS A 34 2.78 29.87 5.27
N PHE A 35 2.91 29.91 3.94
CA PHE A 35 2.13 30.82 3.11
C PHE A 35 0.66 30.39 3.04
N ILE A 36 0.42 29.08 2.97
CA ILE A 36 -0.93 28.51 2.87
C ILE A 36 -1.73 28.78 4.14
N ILE A 37 -1.13 28.59 5.33
CA ILE A 37 -1.77 28.90 6.61
C ILE A 37 -2.07 30.40 6.74
N LEU A 38 -1.11 31.27 6.40
CA LEU A 38 -1.31 32.72 6.50
C LEU A 38 -2.43 33.24 5.60
N ARG A 39 -2.69 32.56 4.47
CA ARG A 39 -3.80 32.86 3.57
C ARG A 39 -5.11 32.19 3.96
N GLY A 40 -5.14 31.40 5.03
CA GLY A 40 -6.33 30.67 5.48
C GLY A 40 -6.73 29.52 4.55
N MET A 41 -5.78 28.94 3.79
CA MET A 41 -6.05 27.93 2.76
C MET A 41 -5.53 26.53 3.15
N SER A 42 -5.53 26.17 4.44
CA SER A 42 -4.87 24.94 4.93
C SER A 42 -5.39 23.64 4.30
N LEU A 43 -6.64 23.60 3.84
CA LEU A 43 -7.26 22.44 3.17
C LEU A 43 -6.91 22.34 1.67
N MET A 44 -6.21 23.33 1.11
CA MET A 44 -5.93 23.38 -0.32
C MET A 44 -4.94 22.30 -0.76
N GLY A 45 -3.97 21.95 0.09
CA GLY A 45 -3.02 20.88 -0.20
C GLY A 45 -3.69 19.50 -0.28
N ASP A 46 -4.68 19.26 0.57
CA ASP A 46 -5.52 18.06 0.58
C ASP A 46 -6.43 18.01 -0.65
N ALA A 47 -7.13 19.10 -0.94
CA ALA A 47 -7.97 19.18 -2.12
C ALA A 47 -7.21 18.89 -3.43
N ILE A 48 -5.98 19.43 -3.55
CA ILE A 48 -5.14 19.20 -4.73
C ILE A 48 -4.71 17.73 -4.82
N SER A 49 -4.31 17.10 -3.71
CA SER A 49 -3.78 15.72 -3.73
C SER A 49 -4.81 14.71 -4.25
N HIS A 50 -6.11 14.95 -4.06
CA HIS A 50 -7.15 14.11 -4.63
C HIS A 50 -7.68 14.61 -5.98
N ALA A 51 -7.66 15.92 -6.21
CA ALA A 51 -8.12 16.49 -7.49
C ALA A 51 -7.18 16.15 -8.66
N VAL A 52 -5.98 15.62 -8.41
CA VAL A 52 -5.07 15.17 -9.48
C VAL A 52 -5.44 13.81 -10.07
N LEU A 53 -6.32 13.03 -9.43
CA LEU A 53 -6.67 11.67 -9.85
C LEU A 53 -7.16 11.55 -11.32
N PRO A 54 -8.07 12.41 -11.84
CA PRO A 54 -8.42 12.38 -13.26
C PRO A 54 -7.21 12.54 -14.19
N GLY A 55 -6.24 13.36 -13.78
CA GLY A 55 -5.03 13.58 -14.56
C GLY A 55 -4.13 12.35 -14.60
N VAL A 56 -4.02 11.62 -13.49
CA VAL A 56 -3.32 10.34 -13.44
C VAL A 56 -4.02 9.31 -14.33
N ALA A 57 -5.34 9.19 -14.21
CA ALA A 57 -6.15 8.25 -15.00
C ALA A 57 -6.06 8.53 -16.51
N LEU A 58 -6.20 9.79 -16.93
CA LEU A 58 -6.06 10.17 -18.34
C LEU A 58 -4.63 9.94 -18.86
N SER A 59 -3.63 10.14 -18.00
CA SER A 59 -2.25 9.86 -18.40
C SER A 59 -2.04 8.38 -18.70
N TYR A 60 -2.66 7.51 -17.89
CA TYR A 60 -2.69 6.06 -18.13
C TYR A 60 -3.31 5.74 -19.49
N ILE A 61 -4.54 6.22 -19.73
CA ILE A 61 -5.30 5.97 -20.96
C ILE A 61 -4.55 6.45 -22.20
N LEU A 62 -3.83 7.58 -22.10
CA LEU A 62 -3.08 8.18 -23.21
C LEU A 62 -1.64 7.65 -23.34
N GLY A 63 -1.16 6.80 -22.41
CA GLY A 63 0.21 6.31 -22.39
C GLY A 63 1.27 7.39 -22.16
N ILE A 64 0.92 8.48 -21.46
CA ILE A 64 1.84 9.57 -21.09
C ILE A 64 2.25 9.48 -19.62
N ASN A 65 3.29 10.21 -19.22
CA ASN A 65 3.78 10.19 -17.84
C ASN A 65 2.71 10.73 -16.85
N PHE A 66 2.34 9.92 -15.86
CA PHE A 66 1.36 10.25 -14.81
C PHE A 66 1.62 11.57 -14.10
N PHE A 67 2.89 11.92 -13.90
CA PHE A 67 3.31 13.16 -13.25
C PHE A 67 2.82 14.39 -14.02
N ILE A 68 2.81 14.33 -15.35
CA ILE A 68 2.36 15.43 -16.22
C ILE A 68 0.86 15.64 -16.06
N GLY A 69 0.06 14.58 -16.17
CA GLY A 69 -1.39 14.71 -16.01
C GLY A 69 -1.78 15.16 -14.61
N ALA A 70 -1.09 14.66 -13.58
CA ALA A 70 -1.30 15.10 -12.20
C ALA A 70 -1.05 16.61 -12.03
N ILE A 71 0.06 17.14 -12.56
CA ILE A 71 0.33 18.59 -12.51
C ILE A 71 -0.75 19.39 -13.23
N VAL A 72 -1.12 18.98 -14.46
CA VAL A 72 -2.12 19.68 -15.27
C VAL A 72 -3.45 19.77 -14.52
N PHE A 73 -3.93 18.65 -13.98
CA PHE A 73 -5.20 18.62 -13.24
C PHE A 73 -5.10 19.32 -11.88
N GLY A 74 -3.95 19.27 -11.19
CA GLY A 74 -3.75 20.00 -9.94
C GLY A 74 -3.79 21.52 -10.14
N ILE A 75 -3.19 22.02 -11.21
CA ILE A 75 -3.27 23.44 -11.60
C ILE A 75 -4.70 23.79 -12.00
N LEU A 76 -5.35 22.95 -12.80
CA LEU A 76 -6.73 23.16 -13.25
C LEU A 76 -7.70 23.22 -12.07
N ALA A 77 -7.56 22.31 -11.10
CA ALA A 77 -8.33 22.30 -9.86
C ALA A 77 -8.10 23.59 -9.07
N SER A 78 -6.85 24.02 -8.91
CA SER A 78 -6.54 25.29 -8.23
C SER A 78 -7.15 26.50 -8.93
N ILE A 79 -7.07 26.58 -10.26
CA ILE A 79 -7.70 27.63 -11.06
C ILE A 79 -9.21 27.64 -10.83
N LEU A 80 -9.86 26.48 -10.86
CA LEU A 80 -11.30 26.36 -10.69
C LEU A 80 -11.75 26.79 -9.28
N ILE A 81 -11.05 26.32 -8.23
CA ILE A 81 -11.30 26.72 -6.84
C ILE A 81 -11.20 28.23 -6.68
N THR A 82 -10.11 28.83 -7.17
CA THR A 82 -9.88 30.27 -7.09
C THR A 82 -10.89 31.05 -7.92
N TYR A 83 -11.28 30.55 -9.09
CA TYR A 83 -12.29 31.19 -9.94
C TYR A 83 -13.65 31.24 -9.25
N ILE A 84 -14.13 30.09 -8.73
CA ILE A 84 -15.39 29.99 -7.99
C ILE A 84 -15.35 30.89 -6.75
N SER A 85 -14.28 30.84 -5.96
CA SER A 85 -14.16 31.63 -4.73
C SER A 85 -14.11 33.14 -4.98
N ASN A 86 -13.63 33.60 -6.14
CA ASN A 86 -13.50 35.03 -6.44
C ASN A 86 -14.67 35.61 -7.24
N HIS A 87 -15.41 34.79 -7.98
CA HIS A 87 -16.50 35.24 -8.87
C HIS A 87 -17.88 34.79 -8.39
N SER A 88 -18.00 34.29 -7.16
CA SER A 88 -19.28 33.90 -6.58
C SER A 88 -19.37 34.29 -5.11
N VAL A 89 -20.56 34.13 -4.53
CA VAL A 89 -20.81 34.29 -3.09
C VAL A 89 -20.35 33.06 -2.27
N VAL A 90 -19.85 32.02 -2.94
CA VAL A 90 -19.44 30.77 -2.33
C VAL A 90 -18.12 30.96 -1.59
N LYS A 91 -18.05 30.50 -0.33
CA LYS A 91 -16.84 30.56 0.49
C LYS A 91 -15.75 29.65 -0.09
N SER A 92 -14.48 30.00 0.12
CA SER A 92 -13.33 29.23 -0.39
C SER A 92 -13.37 27.76 0.04
N ASP A 93 -13.72 27.45 1.28
CA ASP A 93 -13.86 26.08 1.78
C ASP A 93 -14.92 25.28 1.01
N THR A 94 -16.03 25.93 0.65
CA THR A 94 -17.09 25.30 -0.15
C THR A 94 -16.67 25.12 -1.60
N ALA A 95 -15.96 26.08 -2.18
CA ALA A 95 -15.39 25.96 -3.53
C ALA A 95 -14.37 24.82 -3.63
N ILE A 96 -13.54 24.67 -2.58
CA ILE A 96 -12.63 23.53 -2.38
C ILE A 96 -13.43 22.23 -2.40
N GLY A 97 -14.43 22.09 -1.54
CA GLY A 97 -15.25 20.88 -1.44
C GLY A 97 -15.94 20.49 -2.76
N ILE A 98 -16.53 21.44 -3.47
CA ILE A 98 -17.20 21.19 -4.76
C ILE A 98 -16.19 20.68 -5.80
N THR A 99 -15.05 21.34 -5.93
CA THR A 99 -14.04 20.98 -6.94
C THR A 99 -13.39 19.64 -6.62
N PHE A 100 -13.00 19.45 -5.35
CA PHE A 100 -12.45 18.21 -4.83
C PHE A 100 -13.37 17.02 -5.11
N SER A 101 -14.63 17.06 -4.69
CA SER A 101 -15.56 15.94 -4.85
C SER A 101 -15.84 15.66 -6.33
N SER A 102 -15.93 16.69 -7.17
CA SER A 102 -16.15 16.53 -8.61
C SER A 102 -14.97 15.86 -9.31
N PHE A 103 -13.74 16.25 -8.95
CA PHE A 103 -12.54 15.72 -9.60
C PHE A 103 -12.22 14.33 -9.05
N LEU A 104 -12.42 14.09 -7.76
CA LEU A 104 -12.33 12.74 -7.20
C LEU A 104 -13.31 11.80 -7.90
N ALA A 105 -14.58 12.17 -8.03
CA ALA A 105 -15.58 11.35 -8.72
C ALA A 105 -15.23 11.11 -10.19
N LEU A 106 -14.79 12.16 -10.91
CA LEU A 106 -14.32 12.00 -12.29
C LEU A 106 -13.10 11.08 -12.38
N GLY A 107 -12.18 11.16 -11.42
CA GLY A 107 -10.98 10.35 -11.37
C GLY A 107 -11.31 8.87 -11.18
N VAL A 108 -12.19 8.56 -10.23
CA VAL A 108 -12.69 7.20 -9.99
C VAL A 108 -13.35 6.64 -11.25
N ILE A 109 -14.26 7.40 -11.90
CA ILE A 109 -14.90 6.96 -13.15
C ILE A 109 -13.86 6.65 -14.24
N LEU A 110 -12.84 7.51 -14.40
CA LEU A 110 -11.82 7.32 -15.43
C LEU A 110 -10.88 6.14 -15.12
N ILE A 111 -10.59 5.87 -13.84
CA ILE A 111 -9.82 4.69 -13.42
C ILE A 111 -10.62 3.41 -13.70
N GLY A 112 -11.92 3.40 -13.35
CA GLY A 112 -12.80 2.27 -13.64
C GLY A 112 -12.89 1.97 -15.15
N VAL A 113 -13.01 3.01 -15.99
CA VAL A 113 -12.99 2.84 -17.46
C VAL A 113 -11.62 2.38 -17.98
N ALA A 114 -10.54 2.72 -17.30
CA ALA A 114 -9.19 2.37 -17.73
C ALA A 114 -8.84 0.88 -17.48
N ASN A 115 -9.68 0.10 -16.79
CA ASN A 115 -9.36 -1.25 -16.31
C ASN A 115 -7.97 -1.32 -15.64
N SER A 116 -7.64 -0.24 -14.93
CA SER A 116 -6.33 -0.03 -14.31
C SER A 116 -6.38 -0.53 -12.86
N SER A 117 -5.47 -1.44 -12.53
CA SER A 117 -5.27 -2.05 -11.20
C SER A 117 -4.73 -1.09 -10.13
N THR A 118 -4.94 0.22 -10.29
CA THR A 118 -4.38 1.23 -9.38
C THR A 118 -5.28 1.36 -8.16
N ASP A 119 -4.87 0.71 -7.07
CA ASP A 119 -5.55 0.83 -5.79
C ASP A 119 -5.46 2.29 -5.26
N LEU A 120 -6.63 2.88 -5.05
CA LEU A 120 -6.81 4.21 -4.46
C LEU A 120 -6.19 4.28 -3.05
N PHE A 121 -6.16 3.17 -2.31
CA PHE A 121 -5.61 3.09 -0.95
C PHE A 121 -4.12 3.47 -0.93
N HIS A 122 -3.34 3.04 -1.92
CA HIS A 122 -1.91 3.40 -2.02
C HIS A 122 -1.65 4.87 -2.27
N ILE A 123 -2.54 5.53 -3.01
CA ILE A 123 -2.42 6.97 -3.22
C ILE A 123 -2.62 7.70 -1.89
N LEU A 124 -3.54 7.21 -1.05
CA LEU A 124 -3.86 7.81 0.25
C LEU A 124 -2.73 7.66 1.26
N PHE A 125 -2.26 6.44 1.48
CA PHE A 125 -1.34 6.13 2.56
C PHE A 125 0.13 6.15 2.14
N GLY A 126 0.42 5.74 0.90
CA GLY A 126 1.77 5.63 0.35
C GLY A 126 2.68 4.68 1.14
N ASN A 127 3.86 4.38 0.59
CA ASN A 127 4.90 3.66 1.33
C ASN A 127 6.25 4.38 1.21
N VAL A 128 6.61 5.13 2.26
CA VAL A 128 7.88 5.87 2.36
C VAL A 128 9.09 4.98 2.10
N LEU A 129 9.01 3.72 2.53
CA LEU A 129 10.12 2.78 2.47
C LEU A 129 10.29 2.17 1.07
N ALA A 130 9.25 2.26 0.23
CA ALA A 130 9.26 1.77 -1.15
C ALA A 130 9.77 2.82 -2.17
N VAL A 131 10.15 4.02 -1.69
CA VAL A 131 10.66 5.11 -2.53
C VAL A 131 11.89 4.67 -3.33
N GLN A 132 11.82 4.82 -4.65
CA GLN A 132 12.90 4.45 -5.55
C GLN A 132 13.92 5.57 -5.72
N ASN A 133 15.09 5.25 -6.31
CA ASN A 133 16.13 6.25 -6.57
C ASN A 133 15.64 7.38 -7.49
N SER A 134 14.82 7.07 -8.49
CA SER A 134 14.20 8.06 -9.38
C SER A 134 13.37 9.07 -8.59
N ASP A 135 12.55 8.58 -7.67
CA ASP A 135 11.61 9.38 -6.87
C ASP A 135 12.36 10.27 -5.88
N LYS A 136 13.42 9.72 -5.27
CA LYS A 136 14.35 10.49 -4.41
C LYS A 136 14.94 11.67 -5.16
N TRP A 137 15.55 11.46 -6.32
CA TRP A 137 16.20 12.54 -7.08
C TRP A 137 15.20 13.55 -7.63
N LEU A 138 14.03 13.08 -8.09
CA LEU A 138 12.93 13.95 -8.51
C LEU A 138 12.47 14.85 -7.35
N THR A 139 12.27 14.26 -6.17
CA THR A 139 11.88 14.99 -4.95
C THR A 139 12.91 16.02 -4.56
N ILE A 140 14.20 15.67 -4.55
CA ILE A 140 15.28 16.63 -4.26
C ILE A 140 15.26 17.78 -5.27
N GLY A 141 15.17 17.47 -6.57
CA GLY A 141 15.14 18.48 -7.63
C GLY A 141 13.99 19.47 -7.46
N ILE A 142 12.79 18.96 -7.17
CA ILE A 142 11.59 19.77 -6.96
C ILE A 142 11.68 20.57 -5.65
N SER A 143 12.15 19.97 -4.55
CA SER A 143 12.35 20.68 -3.29
C SER A 143 13.33 21.84 -3.45
N VAL A 144 14.45 21.64 -4.14
CA VAL A 144 15.43 22.70 -4.43
C VAL A 144 14.82 23.79 -5.32
N LEU A 145 14.12 23.41 -6.39
CA LEU A 145 13.45 24.35 -7.28
C LEU A 145 12.44 25.22 -6.52
N VAL A 146 11.57 24.60 -5.73
CA VAL A 146 10.52 25.29 -4.98
C VAL A 146 11.10 26.24 -3.95
N ILE A 147 12.08 25.78 -3.16
CA ILE A 147 12.76 26.63 -2.18
C ILE A 147 13.48 27.80 -2.88
N GLY A 148 14.14 27.53 -4.01
CA GLY A 148 14.79 28.56 -4.83
C GLY A 148 13.81 29.63 -5.31
N VAL A 149 12.63 29.23 -5.81
CA VAL A 149 11.57 30.15 -6.23
C VAL A 149 11.01 30.93 -5.04
N ILE A 150 10.78 30.29 -3.88
CA ILE A 150 10.34 30.98 -2.65
C ILE A 150 11.34 32.04 -2.21
N ILE A 151 12.65 31.74 -2.27
CA ILE A 151 13.70 32.69 -1.91
C ILE A 151 13.74 33.85 -2.92
N LEU A 152 13.72 33.55 -4.22
CA LEU A 152 13.78 34.55 -5.29
C LEU A 152 12.58 35.51 -5.25
N PHE A 153 11.38 34.98 -5.03
CA PHE A 153 10.13 35.76 -4.97
C PHE A 153 9.63 36.00 -3.54
N PHE A 154 10.52 35.94 -2.54
CA PHE A 154 10.15 36.05 -1.13
C PHE A 154 9.41 37.36 -0.83
N ARG A 155 9.91 38.50 -1.33
CA ARG A 155 9.30 39.83 -1.10
C ARG A 155 7.90 39.93 -1.72
N PRO A 156 7.69 39.62 -3.03
CA PRO A 156 6.35 39.59 -3.59
C PRO A 156 5.38 38.62 -2.89
N LEU A 157 5.82 37.39 -2.60
CA LEU A 157 4.99 36.39 -1.92
C LEU A 157 4.62 36.84 -0.49
N LEU A 158 5.54 37.48 0.23
CA LEU A 158 5.28 38.08 1.53
C LEU A 158 4.17 39.14 1.43
N ILE A 159 4.37 40.16 0.59
CA ILE A 159 3.44 41.31 0.55
C ILE A 159 2.05 40.86 0.09
N THR A 160 1.98 40.04 -0.97
CA THR A 160 0.71 39.52 -1.50
C THR A 160 -0.02 38.58 -0.54
N SER A 161 0.67 37.95 0.42
CA SER A 161 0.05 37.07 1.41
C SER A 161 -0.49 37.83 2.63
N PHE A 162 0.11 38.98 2.97
CA PHE A 162 -0.33 39.78 4.13
C PHE A 162 -1.31 40.88 3.75
N ASP A 163 -1.08 41.58 2.64
CA ASP A 163 -1.94 42.67 2.18
C ASP A 163 -1.99 42.72 0.64
N PRO A 164 -2.96 42.01 0.03
CA PRO A 164 -3.19 42.04 -1.41
C PRO A 164 -3.53 43.43 -1.96
N MET A 165 -4.18 44.28 -1.17
CA MET A 165 -4.61 45.62 -1.61
C MET A 165 -3.42 46.57 -1.68
N MET A 166 -2.57 46.56 -0.65
CA MET A 166 -1.30 47.28 -0.65
C MET A 166 -0.37 46.76 -1.75
N ALA A 167 -0.32 45.44 -1.98
CA ALA A 167 0.45 44.86 -3.07
C ALA A 167 0.04 45.43 -4.44
N LYS A 168 -1.27 45.52 -4.67
CA LYS A 168 -1.85 46.09 -5.90
C LYS A 168 -1.55 47.58 -6.03
N ALA A 169 -1.59 48.33 -4.93
CA ALA A 169 -1.21 49.75 -4.91
C ALA A 169 0.28 49.98 -5.24
N PHE A 170 1.16 49.05 -4.87
CA PHE A 170 2.57 49.05 -5.28
C PHE A 170 2.80 48.58 -6.74
N GLY A 171 1.74 48.34 -7.52
CA GLY A 171 1.82 47.92 -8.92
C GLY A 171 2.17 46.44 -9.12
N MET A 172 2.11 45.61 -8.08
CA MET A 172 2.38 44.17 -8.22
C MET A 172 1.18 43.42 -8.81
N ASN A 173 1.47 42.44 -9.68
CA ASN A 173 0.45 41.53 -10.19
C ASN A 173 0.12 40.45 -9.13
N VAL A 174 -0.82 40.75 -8.24
CA VAL A 174 -1.26 39.86 -7.16
C VAL A 174 -1.72 38.49 -7.68
N GLN A 175 -2.43 38.45 -8.81
CA GLN A 175 -2.92 37.21 -9.40
C GLN A 175 -1.78 36.30 -9.85
N ALA A 176 -0.74 36.86 -10.48
CA ALA A 176 0.43 36.09 -10.89
C ALA A 176 1.11 35.40 -9.69
N TYR A 177 1.28 36.11 -8.58
CA TYR A 177 1.89 35.53 -7.37
C TYR A 177 0.97 34.56 -6.62
N HIS A 178 -0.36 34.72 -6.75
CA HIS A 178 -1.30 33.71 -6.28
C HIS A 178 -1.11 32.40 -7.05
N TYR A 179 -1.19 32.43 -8.38
CA TYR A 179 -1.03 31.24 -9.20
C TYR A 179 0.38 30.65 -9.16
N LEU A 180 1.41 31.47 -8.95
CA LEU A 180 2.76 30.97 -8.65
C LEU A 180 2.77 30.12 -7.38
N LEU A 181 2.16 30.61 -6.29
CA LEU A 181 2.08 29.83 -5.04
C LEU A 181 1.28 28.54 -5.24
N MET A 182 0.19 28.60 -6.02
CA MET A 182 -0.62 27.41 -6.34
C MET A 182 0.18 26.37 -7.14
N LEU A 183 0.94 26.82 -8.14
CA LEU A 183 1.81 25.96 -8.92
C LEU A 183 2.87 25.27 -8.03
N LEU A 184 3.51 26.03 -7.13
CA LEU A 184 4.48 25.48 -6.18
C LEU A 184 3.84 24.47 -5.24
N LEU A 185 2.65 24.77 -4.73
CA LEU A 185 1.87 23.85 -3.89
C LEU A 185 1.54 22.57 -4.66
N THR A 186 1.05 22.67 -5.89
CA THR A 186 0.75 21.51 -6.74
C THR A 186 1.99 20.66 -6.99
N LEU A 187 3.14 21.27 -7.33
CA LEU A 187 4.38 20.55 -7.55
C LEU A 187 4.81 19.75 -6.31
N VAL A 188 4.77 20.38 -5.13
CA VAL A 188 5.11 19.70 -3.87
C VAL A 188 4.10 18.61 -3.56
N SER A 189 2.80 18.90 -3.65
CA SER A 189 1.75 17.93 -3.33
C SER A 189 1.80 16.70 -4.23
N VAL A 190 1.94 16.87 -5.55
CA VAL A 190 1.99 15.75 -6.51
C VAL A 190 3.22 14.88 -6.29
N THR A 191 4.40 15.50 -6.18
CA THR A 191 5.67 14.77 -6.00
C THR A 191 5.68 13.98 -4.70
N ALA A 192 5.21 14.62 -3.62
CA ALA A 192 5.21 14.00 -2.31
C ALA A 192 4.11 12.94 -2.16
N MET A 193 2.96 13.11 -2.83
CA MET A 193 1.89 12.10 -2.86
C MET A 193 2.37 10.81 -3.52
N GLN A 194 3.01 10.90 -4.69
CA GLN A 194 3.51 9.71 -5.39
C GLN A 194 4.58 8.96 -4.60
N SER A 195 5.43 9.70 -3.88
CA SER A 195 6.54 9.11 -3.14
C SER A 195 6.11 8.55 -1.78
N VAL A 196 5.22 9.24 -1.07
CA VAL A 196 4.99 8.99 0.36
C VAL A 196 3.52 9.00 0.79
N GLY A 197 2.57 9.26 -0.12
CA GLY A 197 1.13 9.22 0.15
C GLY A 197 0.53 10.55 0.59
N THR A 198 -0.75 10.79 0.25
CA THR A 198 -1.43 12.08 0.49
C THR A 198 -1.50 12.46 1.97
N VAL A 199 -1.73 11.49 2.86
CA VAL A 199 -1.90 11.74 4.31
C VAL A 199 -0.65 12.40 4.88
N LEU A 200 0.55 11.90 4.53
CA LEU A 200 1.79 12.49 4.99
C LEU A 200 1.96 13.91 4.44
N VAL A 201 1.67 14.14 3.16
CA VAL A 201 1.80 15.44 2.52
C VAL A 201 0.96 16.50 3.23
N VAL A 202 -0.31 16.21 3.47
CA VAL A 202 -1.23 17.15 4.14
C VAL A 202 -0.74 17.44 5.56
N ALA A 203 -0.32 16.41 6.29
CA ALA A 203 0.23 16.57 7.63
C ALA A 203 1.48 17.45 7.65
N MET A 204 2.41 17.27 6.70
CA MET A 204 3.66 18.03 6.59
C MET A 204 3.45 19.46 6.07
N LEU A 205 2.41 19.71 5.26
CA LEU A 205 2.05 21.06 4.82
C LEU A 205 1.45 21.88 5.96
N VAL A 206 0.62 21.28 6.81
CA VAL A 206 -0.14 22.03 7.82
C VAL A 206 0.56 22.04 9.18
N THR A 207 0.96 20.87 9.69
CA THR A 207 1.33 20.71 11.10
C THR A 207 2.60 21.49 11.47
N PRO A 208 3.74 21.33 10.78
CA PRO A 208 4.97 22.07 11.10
C PRO A 208 4.79 23.59 10.98
N ALA A 209 4.01 24.04 9.99
CA ALA A 209 3.74 25.46 9.77
C ALA A 209 2.82 26.03 10.86
N ALA A 210 1.79 25.29 11.29
CA ALA A 210 0.93 25.64 12.40
C ALA A 210 1.73 25.69 13.72
N THR A 211 2.62 24.72 13.97
CA THR A 211 3.51 24.75 15.13
C THR A 211 4.41 25.99 15.10
N ALA A 212 5.04 26.30 13.96
CA ALA A 212 5.91 27.47 13.84
C ALA A 212 5.16 28.80 14.05
N PHE A 213 3.91 28.90 13.57
CA PHE A 213 3.05 30.07 13.75
C PHE A 213 2.85 30.45 15.23
N LEU A 214 2.79 29.46 16.12
CA LEU A 214 2.63 29.67 17.56
C LEU A 214 3.85 30.33 18.23
N TYR A 215 5.04 30.23 17.61
CA TYR A 215 6.29 30.71 18.19
C TYR A 215 6.78 32.04 17.61
N THR A 216 6.45 32.38 16.37
CA THR A 216 6.97 33.58 15.71
C THR A 216 5.91 34.32 14.91
N LYS A 217 6.00 35.65 14.90
CA LYS A 217 5.17 36.56 14.09
C LYS A 217 5.86 36.98 12.78
N ARG A 218 7.15 36.66 12.61
CA ARG A 218 7.93 37.01 11.41
C ARG A 218 7.94 35.84 10.44
N LEU A 219 7.47 36.03 9.20
CA LEU A 219 7.36 34.97 8.19
C LEU A 219 8.71 34.31 7.87
N SER A 220 9.80 35.07 7.74
CA SER A 220 11.12 34.49 7.47
C SER A 220 11.56 33.49 8.55
N ARG A 221 11.33 33.82 9.82
CA ARG A 221 11.59 32.91 10.95
C ARG A 221 10.61 31.74 10.98
N MET A 222 9.36 31.98 10.57
CA MET A 222 8.33 30.95 10.49
C MET A 222 8.71 29.89 9.44
N LEU A 223 9.18 30.32 8.27
CA LEU A 223 9.67 29.43 7.19
C LEU A 223 10.82 28.55 7.69
N MET A 224 11.84 29.15 8.30
CA MET A 224 12.99 28.40 8.82
C MET A 224 12.57 27.40 9.91
N LEU A 225 11.74 27.84 10.86
CA LEU A 225 11.29 26.99 11.97
C LEU A 225 10.39 25.85 11.47
N SER A 226 9.44 26.14 10.57
CA SER A 226 8.54 25.14 10.01
C SER A 226 9.29 24.09 9.18
N SER A 227 10.21 24.54 8.32
CA SER A 227 11.05 23.64 7.51
C SER A 227 11.92 22.75 8.41
N PHE A 228 12.49 23.31 9.48
CA PHE A 228 13.26 22.56 10.46
C PHE A 228 12.39 21.54 11.21
N LEU A 229 11.20 21.94 11.68
CA LEU A 229 10.28 21.04 12.38
C LEU A 229 9.79 19.90 11.47
N GLY A 230 9.48 20.19 10.20
CA GLY A 230 9.08 19.17 9.22
C GLY A 230 10.20 18.19 8.88
N GLY A 231 11.43 18.68 8.72
CA GLY A 231 12.61 17.83 8.58
C GLY A 231 12.85 16.98 9.84
N LEU A 232 12.77 17.58 11.03
CA LEU A 232 13.00 16.90 12.30
C LEU A 232 11.94 15.84 12.59
N SER A 233 10.66 16.11 12.32
CA SER A 233 9.59 15.13 12.47
C SER A 233 9.76 13.95 11.53
N SER A 234 10.31 14.18 10.33
CA SER A 234 10.62 13.12 9.36
C SER A 234 11.74 12.20 9.88
N VAL A 235 12.83 12.77 10.42
CA VAL A 235 13.92 11.98 11.02
C VAL A 235 13.43 11.16 12.22
N ILE A 236 12.74 11.80 13.17
CA ILE A 236 12.28 11.14 14.40
C ILE A 236 11.19 10.11 14.08
N GLY A 237 10.26 10.44 13.19
CA GLY A 237 9.19 9.54 12.78
C GLY A 237 9.71 8.30 12.06
N LEU A 238 10.68 8.46 11.16
CA LEU A 238 11.32 7.33 10.50
C LEU A 238 12.14 6.47 11.48
N PHE A 239 12.83 7.11 12.45
CA PHE A 239 13.52 6.39 13.53
C PHE A 239 12.55 5.54 14.36
N ILE A 240 11.37 6.08 14.71
CA ILE A 240 10.32 5.34 15.43
C ILE A 240 9.80 4.21 14.55
N GLY A 241 9.42 4.49 13.29
CA GLY A 241 8.91 3.49 12.36
C GLY A 241 9.87 2.30 12.22
N TYR A 242 11.15 2.58 12.00
CA TYR A 242 12.21 1.57 11.90
C TYR A 242 12.43 0.82 13.21
N SER A 243 12.45 1.51 14.35
CA SER A 243 12.77 0.88 15.65
C SER A 243 11.63 0.02 16.20
N PHE A 244 10.38 0.35 15.86
CA PHE A 244 9.17 -0.35 16.33
C PHE A 244 8.53 -1.24 15.28
N ASN A 245 9.12 -1.33 14.08
CA ASN A 245 8.57 -2.08 12.95
C ASN A 245 7.10 -1.72 12.62
N ILE A 246 6.83 -0.43 12.51
CA ILE A 246 5.50 0.11 12.17
C ILE A 246 5.57 0.98 10.92
N ALA A 247 4.43 1.22 10.28
CA ALA A 247 4.28 2.11 9.12
C ALA A 247 5.02 3.45 9.31
N ALA A 248 6.02 3.68 8.46
CA ALA A 248 6.91 4.84 8.59
C ALA A 248 6.17 6.17 8.36
N GLY A 249 5.25 6.20 7.38
CA GLY A 249 4.48 7.41 7.06
C GLY A 249 3.62 7.86 8.24
N SER A 250 2.84 6.93 8.80
CA SER A 250 2.04 7.12 10.01
C SER A 250 2.88 7.60 11.20
N SER A 251 4.08 7.04 11.37
CA SER A 251 5.00 7.44 12.44
C SER A 251 5.48 8.89 12.31
N ILE A 252 5.75 9.36 11.09
CA ILE A 252 6.12 10.75 10.82
C ILE A 252 4.96 11.71 11.10
N VAL A 253 3.74 11.35 10.67
CA VAL A 253 2.53 12.15 10.92
C VAL A 253 2.28 12.31 12.42
N LEU A 254 2.30 11.20 13.16
CA LEU A 254 2.11 11.20 14.62
C LEU A 254 3.21 11.99 15.34
N THR A 255 4.45 11.92 14.85
CA THR A 255 5.56 12.71 15.40
C THR A 255 5.33 14.21 15.21
N ALA A 256 4.91 14.65 14.02
CA ALA A 256 4.58 16.06 13.78
C ALA A 256 3.39 16.52 14.63
N ALA A 257 2.36 15.69 14.77
CA ALA A 257 1.21 15.98 15.63
C ALA A 257 1.63 16.11 17.11
N ALA A 258 2.49 15.22 17.60
CA ALA A 258 3.04 15.30 18.95
C ALA A 258 3.86 16.59 19.14
N MET A 259 4.71 16.95 18.18
CA MET A 259 5.44 18.23 18.20
C MET A 259 4.50 19.44 18.23
N PHE A 260 3.37 19.38 17.51
CA PHE A 260 2.35 20.42 17.57
C PHE A 260 1.70 20.51 18.94
N VAL A 261 1.28 19.38 19.54
CA VAL A 261 0.65 19.37 20.88
C VAL A 261 1.62 19.91 21.94
N ILE A 262 2.88 19.48 21.90
CA ILE A 262 3.93 20.03 22.78
C ILE A 262 4.10 21.52 22.51
N GLY A 263 4.17 21.91 21.24
CA GLY A 263 4.29 23.29 20.79
C GLY A 263 3.16 24.19 21.27
N PHE A 264 1.92 23.68 21.21
CA PHE A 264 0.69 24.33 21.67
C PHE A 264 0.83 24.73 23.13
N PHE A 265 1.11 23.77 24.01
CA PHE A 265 1.21 24.01 25.46
C PHE A 265 2.41 24.87 25.86
N LEU A 266 3.51 24.85 25.11
CA LEU A 266 4.72 25.63 25.38
C LEU A 266 4.70 27.03 24.76
N SER A 267 3.82 27.28 23.79
CA SER A 267 3.88 28.47 22.95
C SER A 267 3.75 29.79 23.73
N PRO A 268 4.60 30.79 23.46
CA PRO A 268 4.53 32.10 24.11
C PRO A 268 3.18 32.80 23.91
N GLN A 269 2.57 32.60 22.74
CA GLN A 269 1.29 33.21 22.37
C GLN A 269 0.11 32.65 23.19
N GLN A 270 0.18 31.40 23.65
CA GLN A 270 -0.85 30.79 24.50
C GLN A 270 -0.55 30.89 26.00
N ARG A 271 0.72 31.05 26.37
CA ARG A 271 1.17 31.19 27.76
C ARG A 271 0.56 32.41 28.47
N GLN A 272 0.20 33.45 27.70
CA GLN A 272 -0.57 34.61 28.20
C GLN A 272 -2.00 34.25 28.68
N LYS A 273 -2.59 33.13 28.22
CA LYS A 273 -3.95 32.68 28.61
C LYS A 273 -4.00 31.57 29.68
N HIS A 274 -2.96 30.72 29.84
CA HIS A 274 -3.08 29.45 30.60
C HIS A 274 -2.11 29.25 31.78
N GLY A 275 -1.17 30.16 32.06
CA GLY A 275 -0.27 30.08 33.23
C GLY A 275 0.59 28.80 33.31
N LYS A 276 1.09 28.44 34.52
CA LYS A 276 1.97 27.26 34.76
C LYS A 276 1.31 25.89 34.47
N LYS A 277 -0.01 25.83 34.31
CA LYS A 277 -0.78 24.58 34.11
C LYS A 277 -0.56 23.95 32.72
N GLY A 278 -0.19 24.74 31.70
CA GLY A 278 0.12 24.22 30.36
C GLY A 278 1.38 23.36 30.32
N MET A 279 2.41 23.72 31.09
CA MET A 279 3.68 23.00 31.13
C MET A 279 3.56 21.61 31.80
N ILE A 280 2.71 21.49 32.82
CA ILE A 280 2.41 20.20 33.48
C ILE A 280 1.68 19.26 32.53
N LYS A 281 0.72 19.78 31.74
CA LYS A 281 0.00 18.99 30.73
C LYS A 281 0.90 18.53 29.60
N ALA A 282 1.82 19.38 29.12
CA ALA A 282 2.82 19.01 28.12
C ALA A 282 3.72 17.86 28.60
N LEU A 283 4.21 17.94 29.84
CA LEU A 283 5.02 16.88 30.46
C LEU A 283 4.24 15.57 30.63
N ALA A 284 2.96 15.64 30.98
CA ALA A 284 2.09 14.47 31.07
C ALA A 284 1.85 13.80 29.70
N THR A 285 1.67 14.58 28.64
CA THR A 285 1.54 14.04 27.27
C THR A 285 2.82 13.35 26.80
N VAL A 286 4.00 13.95 27.06
CA VAL A 286 5.29 13.32 26.74
C VAL A 286 5.50 12.02 27.53
N ALA A 287 5.11 12.00 28.81
CA ALA A 287 5.21 10.81 29.66
C ALA A 287 4.28 9.67 29.18
N LEU A 288 3.05 9.97 28.77
CA LEU A 288 2.11 8.96 28.24
C LEU A 288 2.60 8.33 26.93
N ILE A 289 3.18 9.13 26.03
CA ILE A 289 3.77 8.64 24.78
C ILE A 289 4.99 7.74 25.08
N GLY A 290 5.84 8.15 26.04
CA GLY A 290 7.00 7.36 26.46
C GLY A 290 6.65 6.02 27.12
N ILE A 291 5.57 5.97 27.90
CA ILE A 291 5.11 4.72 28.55
C ILE A 291 4.53 3.74 27.52
N GLY A 292 3.77 4.23 26.53
CA GLY A 292 3.24 3.37 25.45
C GLY A 292 4.35 2.72 24.61
N ILE A 293 5.42 3.47 24.35
CA ILE A 293 6.63 2.99 23.67
C ILE A 293 7.36 1.90 24.47
N GLN A 294 7.47 2.07 25.79
CA GLN A 294 8.17 1.12 26.66
C GLN A 294 7.44 -0.23 26.78
N LEU A 295 6.10 -0.23 26.74
CA LEU A 295 5.26 -1.43 26.88
C LEU A 295 5.25 -2.32 25.63
N TYR A 296 5.51 -1.78 24.44
CA TYR A 296 5.59 -2.56 23.20
C TYR A 296 6.89 -3.38 23.07
N HIS A 297 7.97 -2.93 23.73
CA HIS A 297 9.32 -3.47 23.54
C HIS A 297 9.59 -4.85 24.17
N GLN A 298 8.58 -5.51 24.76
CA GLN A 298 8.74 -6.79 25.45
C GLN A 298 8.49 -8.04 24.60
N SER A 299 8.45 -7.92 23.26
CA SER A 299 8.25 -9.07 22.36
C SER A 299 9.51 -9.39 21.53
N THR A 300 10.12 -10.53 21.89
CA THR A 300 10.83 -11.51 21.05
C THR A 300 11.81 -11.03 19.97
N GLN A 301 13.11 -11.12 20.26
CA GLN A 301 14.15 -11.31 19.25
C GLN A 301 14.26 -12.81 18.93
N PRO A 302 14.11 -13.25 17.68
CA PRO A 302 14.37 -14.64 17.32
C PRO A 302 15.87 -14.91 17.38
N VAL A 303 16.24 -16.09 17.88
CA VAL A 303 17.62 -16.58 17.88
C VAL A 303 17.93 -17.04 16.46
N ILE A 304 18.69 -16.23 15.71
CA ILE A 304 19.17 -16.63 14.38
C ILE A 304 20.27 -17.67 14.56
N ASN A 305 20.01 -18.89 14.11
CA ASN A 305 21.02 -19.94 14.03
C ASN A 305 21.89 -19.68 12.80
N GLN A 306 23.19 -19.46 12.98
CA GLN A 306 24.10 -18.98 11.91
C GLN A 306 24.30 -19.97 10.74
N ASN A 307 23.83 -21.22 10.88
CA ASN A 307 24.04 -22.30 9.91
C ASN A 307 22.81 -22.60 9.01
N GLN A 308 21.75 -21.78 9.06
CA GLN A 308 20.56 -21.98 8.21
C GLN A 308 20.59 -21.05 6.99
N LEU A 309 20.14 -21.55 5.84
CA LEU A 309 19.92 -20.73 4.64
C LEU A 309 18.77 -19.75 4.91
N LYS A 310 19.00 -18.45 4.74
CA LYS A 310 17.97 -17.43 4.98
C LYS A 310 17.08 -17.29 3.76
N VAL A 311 15.81 -17.65 3.94
CA VAL A 311 14.80 -17.65 2.88
C VAL A 311 13.74 -16.61 3.20
N VAL A 312 13.44 -15.73 2.25
CA VAL A 312 12.29 -14.82 2.35
C VAL A 312 11.22 -15.25 1.36
N THR A 313 9.96 -15.21 1.78
CA THR A 313 8.81 -15.53 0.93
C THR A 313 7.83 -14.37 0.95
N THR A 314 7.13 -14.15 -0.15
CA THR A 314 6.11 -13.09 -0.21
C THR A 314 4.90 -13.38 0.66
N ASN A 315 4.42 -14.63 0.70
CA ASN A 315 3.22 -14.99 1.45
C ASN A 315 3.36 -16.33 2.22
N ALA A 316 2.35 -16.60 3.05
CA ALA A 316 2.32 -17.73 3.97
C ALA A 316 2.16 -19.09 3.27
N ILE A 317 1.51 -19.15 2.10
CA ILE A 317 1.38 -20.38 1.31
C ILE A 317 2.75 -20.85 0.84
N LEU A 318 3.55 -19.93 0.29
CA LEU A 318 4.92 -20.22 -0.13
C LEU A 318 5.81 -20.56 1.06
N ALA A 319 5.65 -19.84 2.17
CA ALA A 319 6.38 -20.11 3.41
C ALA A 319 6.18 -21.56 3.88
N ASP A 320 4.94 -22.06 3.83
CA ASP A 320 4.61 -23.43 4.22
C ASP A 320 5.23 -24.47 3.28
N MET A 321 5.08 -24.30 1.95
CA MET A 321 5.71 -25.21 0.98
C MET A 321 7.24 -25.28 1.15
N ILE A 322 7.88 -24.14 1.42
CA ILE A 322 9.32 -24.06 1.67
C ILE A 322 9.69 -24.71 3.01
N LYS A 323 8.84 -24.60 4.03
CA LYS A 323 9.04 -25.25 5.32
C LYS A 323 9.00 -26.77 5.21
N GLU A 324 8.10 -27.33 4.41
CA GLU A 324 8.01 -28.78 4.17
C GLU A 324 9.28 -29.33 3.50
N VAL A 325 9.85 -28.58 2.54
CA VAL A 325 11.08 -28.98 1.82
C VAL A 325 12.34 -28.73 2.67
N GLY A 326 12.47 -27.52 3.22
CA GLY A 326 13.70 -27.02 3.82
C GLY A 326 13.86 -27.34 5.31
N GLN A 327 12.75 -27.51 6.04
CA GLN A 327 12.70 -27.84 7.48
C GLN A 327 13.76 -27.09 8.31
N GLU A 328 14.56 -27.79 9.12
CA GLU A 328 15.57 -27.20 10.00
C GLU A 328 16.78 -26.60 9.27
N LYS A 329 16.89 -26.75 7.94
CA LYS A 329 18.00 -26.21 7.15
C LYS A 329 17.76 -24.80 6.66
N VAL A 330 16.52 -24.31 6.73
CA VAL A 330 16.13 -22.99 6.27
C VAL A 330 15.58 -22.14 7.42
N ALA A 331 15.88 -20.86 7.40
CA ALA A 331 15.25 -19.85 8.25
C ALA A 331 14.32 -19.01 7.37
N ILE A 332 13.01 -19.15 7.58
CA ILE A 332 11.98 -18.57 6.70
C ILE A 332 11.42 -17.29 7.32
N HIS A 333 11.34 -16.22 6.53
CA HIS A 333 10.59 -15.00 6.83
C HIS A 333 9.51 -14.78 5.76
N SER A 334 8.24 -14.80 6.15
CA SER A 334 7.11 -14.46 5.27
C SER A 334 6.79 -12.98 5.41
N ILE A 335 6.71 -12.25 4.30
CA ILE A 335 6.42 -10.81 4.28
C ILE A 335 4.94 -10.57 4.60
N VAL A 336 4.03 -11.12 3.78
CA VAL A 336 2.59 -10.96 3.98
C VAL A 336 2.14 -11.85 5.14
N PRO A 337 1.52 -11.29 6.20
CA PRO A 337 1.01 -12.06 7.32
C PRO A 337 -0.14 -12.99 6.92
N ILE A 338 -0.37 -14.03 7.74
CA ILE A 338 -1.53 -14.92 7.61
C ILE A 338 -2.83 -14.10 7.66
N GLY A 339 -3.77 -14.43 6.78
CA GLY A 339 -5.08 -13.79 6.64
C GLY A 339 -5.05 -12.42 5.96
N LYS A 340 -3.92 -12.04 5.33
CA LYS A 340 -3.79 -10.81 4.55
C LYS A 340 -3.67 -11.09 3.06
N ASP A 341 -4.17 -10.14 2.28
CA ASP A 341 -4.07 -10.14 0.82
C ASP A 341 -2.61 -9.90 0.38
N PRO A 342 -2.03 -10.77 -0.47
CA PRO A 342 -0.69 -10.61 -1.03
C PRO A 342 -0.64 -9.80 -2.35
N HIS A 343 -1.78 -9.55 -3.01
CA HIS A 343 -1.85 -8.69 -4.20
C HIS A 343 -1.40 -7.28 -3.84
N ASP A 344 -1.79 -6.82 -2.65
CA ASP A 344 -1.42 -5.51 -2.15
C ASP A 344 -0.99 -5.46 -0.68
N HIS A 345 0.25 -5.04 -0.44
CA HIS A 345 0.85 -5.08 0.88
C HIS A 345 1.74 -3.86 1.23
N GLU A 346 1.54 -3.32 2.44
CA GLU A 346 2.45 -2.31 3.02
C GLU A 346 3.65 -2.99 3.68
N VAL A 347 4.77 -3.05 2.95
CA VAL A 347 6.04 -3.62 3.44
C VAL A 347 6.58 -2.85 4.65
N LEU A 348 6.93 -3.58 5.72
CA LEU A 348 7.47 -3.02 6.96
C LEU A 348 9.01 -2.99 6.99
N PRO A 349 9.64 -2.20 7.88
CA PRO A 349 11.10 -2.15 8.01
C PRO A 349 11.79 -3.50 8.20
N GLU A 350 11.20 -4.42 8.97
CA GLU A 350 11.74 -5.77 9.17
C GLU A 350 11.76 -6.55 7.86
N ASP A 351 10.69 -6.48 7.07
CA ASP A 351 10.58 -7.21 5.79
C ASP A 351 11.69 -6.79 4.82
N ILE A 352 11.98 -5.49 4.74
CA ILE A 352 13.04 -4.99 3.86
C ILE A 352 14.41 -5.42 4.36
N ARG A 353 14.64 -5.44 5.68
CA ARG A 353 15.88 -5.96 6.27
C ARG A 353 16.06 -7.44 6.00
N GLN A 354 15.01 -8.24 6.18
CA GLN A 354 15.04 -9.67 5.93
C GLN A 354 15.28 -9.93 4.44
N ALA A 355 14.57 -9.25 3.54
CA ALA A 355 14.78 -9.35 2.09
C ALA A 355 16.20 -8.95 1.66
N THR A 356 16.77 -7.89 2.25
CA THR A 356 18.15 -7.46 1.95
C THR A 356 19.17 -8.53 2.38
N ASN A 357 18.96 -9.11 3.56
CA ASN A 357 19.87 -10.09 4.17
C ASN A 357 19.61 -11.55 3.74
N ALA A 358 18.57 -11.80 2.94
CA ALA A 358 18.20 -13.13 2.48
C ALA A 358 19.23 -13.70 1.50
N ASP A 359 19.47 -15.01 1.57
CA ASP A 359 20.30 -15.72 0.60
C ASP A 359 19.50 -16.04 -0.68
N ILE A 360 18.18 -16.23 -0.52
CA ILE A 360 17.22 -16.45 -1.58
C ILE A 360 15.85 -15.88 -1.21
N VAL A 361 15.15 -15.32 -2.20
CA VAL A 361 13.78 -14.83 -2.07
C VAL A 361 12.85 -15.60 -3.03
N PHE A 362 11.70 -16.04 -2.55
CA PHE A 362 10.67 -16.66 -3.37
C PHE A 362 9.43 -15.77 -3.42
N TYR A 363 8.86 -15.63 -4.61
CA TYR A 363 7.59 -14.95 -4.84
C TYR A 363 6.72 -15.77 -5.77
N ASN A 364 5.42 -15.47 -5.83
CA ASN A 364 4.49 -16.23 -6.64
C ASN A 364 4.77 -16.02 -8.13
N GLY A 365 4.84 -14.76 -8.58
CA GLY A 365 4.83 -14.42 -9.99
C GLY A 365 3.41 -14.35 -10.55
N LEU A 366 3.26 -14.49 -11.87
CA LEU A 366 1.95 -14.45 -12.56
C LEU A 366 1.10 -13.22 -12.18
N ASN A 367 1.72 -12.04 -12.09
CA ASN A 367 1.06 -10.78 -11.77
C ASN A 367 0.52 -10.64 -10.32
N LEU A 368 0.82 -11.54 -9.38
CA LEU A 368 0.36 -11.43 -7.97
C LEU A 368 0.94 -10.20 -7.26
N GLU A 369 2.23 -10.24 -6.94
CA GLU A 369 2.90 -9.16 -6.18
C GLU A 369 3.52 -8.08 -7.09
N THR A 370 3.43 -8.31 -8.39
CA THR A 370 3.97 -7.45 -9.47
C THR A 370 2.86 -6.67 -10.17
N GLY A 371 1.60 -7.04 -9.96
CA GLY A 371 0.43 -6.28 -10.38
C GLY A 371 0.23 -5.02 -9.54
N GLY A 372 -0.69 -4.16 -9.99
CA GLY A 372 -1.07 -2.96 -9.24
C GLY A 372 0.09 -2.02 -8.94
N ASN A 373 0.46 -1.91 -7.66
CA ASN A 373 1.52 -1.03 -7.18
C ASN A 373 2.94 -1.61 -7.33
N ALA A 374 3.07 -2.86 -7.79
CA ALA A 374 4.33 -3.60 -7.92
C ALA A 374 5.20 -3.53 -6.65
N TRP A 375 4.59 -3.73 -5.48
CA TRP A 375 5.27 -3.60 -4.18
C TRP A 375 6.49 -4.52 -4.08
N PHE A 376 6.43 -5.72 -4.66
CA PHE A 376 7.55 -6.67 -4.63
C PHE A 376 8.73 -6.20 -5.49
N GLU A 377 8.48 -5.65 -6.68
CA GLU A 377 9.57 -5.12 -7.52
C GLU A 377 10.27 -3.95 -6.85
N LYS A 378 9.50 -3.04 -6.24
CA LYS A 378 10.03 -1.92 -5.46
C LYS A 378 10.88 -2.40 -4.29
N LEU A 379 10.43 -3.45 -3.61
CA LEU A 379 11.16 -4.09 -2.52
C LEU A 379 12.49 -4.68 -3.01
N MET A 380 12.48 -5.49 -4.08
CA MET A 380 13.69 -6.12 -4.63
C MET A 380 14.71 -5.09 -5.11
N ASN A 381 14.25 -4.03 -5.78
CA ASN A 381 15.10 -2.91 -6.19
C ASN A 381 15.75 -2.21 -5.00
N ASN A 382 14.99 -1.99 -3.92
CA ASN A 382 15.49 -1.36 -2.70
C ASN A 382 16.43 -2.26 -1.89
N ALA A 383 16.24 -3.58 -1.97
CA ALA A 383 17.10 -4.61 -1.40
C ALA A 383 18.32 -4.93 -2.29
N ASN A 384 18.46 -4.28 -3.45
CA ASN A 384 19.50 -4.54 -4.47
C ASN A 384 19.59 -6.02 -4.89
N LYS A 385 18.44 -6.69 -4.97
CA LYS A 385 18.32 -8.09 -5.42
C LYS A 385 18.04 -8.15 -6.92
N LYS A 386 18.57 -9.17 -7.59
CA LYS A 386 18.41 -9.35 -9.04
C LYS A 386 17.51 -10.54 -9.40
N PRO A 387 16.68 -10.41 -10.46
CA PRO A 387 15.82 -11.49 -10.93
C PRO A 387 16.65 -12.68 -11.40
N ASN A 388 16.20 -13.89 -11.08
CA ASN A 388 16.83 -15.16 -11.47
C ASN A 388 18.25 -15.37 -10.92
N GLU A 389 18.70 -14.54 -9.97
CA GLU A 389 19.96 -14.68 -9.26
C GLU A 389 19.69 -14.71 -7.75
N ASP A 390 18.93 -13.74 -7.25
CA ASP A 390 18.59 -13.61 -5.83
C ASP A 390 17.15 -13.98 -5.52
N TYR A 391 16.23 -13.72 -6.47
CA TYR A 391 14.81 -13.99 -6.29
C TYR A 391 14.21 -14.76 -7.48
N PHE A 392 13.27 -15.66 -7.17
CA PHE A 392 12.73 -16.64 -8.12
C PHE A 392 11.22 -16.76 -7.99
N ALA A 393 10.53 -16.80 -9.14
CA ALA A 393 9.10 -17.08 -9.20
C ALA A 393 8.90 -18.58 -9.02
N VAL A 394 8.12 -18.98 -8.01
CA VAL A 394 7.82 -20.42 -7.81
C VAL A 394 6.90 -20.99 -8.90
N SER A 395 6.17 -20.10 -9.59
CA SER A 395 5.28 -20.44 -10.71
C SER A 395 6.00 -20.61 -12.06
N GLU A 396 7.33 -20.56 -12.13
CA GLU A 396 8.07 -20.52 -13.41
C GLU A 396 7.77 -21.71 -14.35
N LYS A 397 7.32 -22.85 -13.80
CA LYS A 397 6.97 -24.07 -14.54
C LYS A 397 5.48 -24.20 -14.87
N VAL A 398 4.64 -23.29 -14.38
CA VAL A 398 3.18 -23.33 -14.58
C VAL A 398 2.80 -22.79 -15.95
N GLU A 399 1.84 -23.45 -16.60
CA GLU A 399 1.17 -22.91 -17.78
C GLU A 399 0.19 -21.80 -17.36
N PRO A 400 0.43 -20.53 -17.73
CA PRO A 400 -0.38 -19.42 -17.27
C PRO A 400 -1.80 -19.47 -17.86
N LEU A 401 -2.79 -19.26 -17.00
CA LEU A 401 -4.12 -18.80 -17.40
C LEU A 401 -4.14 -17.27 -17.39
N TYR A 402 -5.07 -16.67 -18.12
CA TYR A 402 -5.18 -15.23 -18.27
C TYR A 402 -6.56 -14.74 -17.81
N LEU A 403 -6.62 -13.46 -17.46
CA LEU A 403 -7.87 -12.76 -17.18
C LEU A 403 -8.78 -12.70 -18.44
N GLU A 404 -10.09 -12.63 -18.24
CA GLU A 404 -11.10 -12.70 -19.29
C GLU A 404 -10.88 -11.61 -20.34
N GLY A 405 -11.03 -11.98 -21.62
CA GLY A 405 -10.81 -11.08 -22.75
C GLY A 405 -9.36 -10.64 -22.98
N SER A 406 -8.39 -11.21 -22.25
CA SER A 406 -6.96 -10.86 -22.35
C SER A 406 -6.11 -12.10 -22.62
N ASN A 407 -5.16 -12.01 -23.56
CA ASN A 407 -4.10 -13.02 -23.79
C ASN A 407 -2.71 -12.36 -23.81
N ASN A 408 -2.58 -11.24 -23.08
CA ASN A 408 -1.39 -10.41 -23.09
C ASN A 408 -0.57 -10.63 -21.81
N GLN A 409 0.74 -10.42 -21.93
CA GLN A 409 1.66 -10.39 -20.78
C GLN A 409 1.26 -9.30 -19.77
N GLY A 410 1.31 -9.62 -18.48
CA GLY A 410 0.86 -8.74 -17.39
C GLY A 410 -0.64 -8.84 -17.06
N LYS A 411 -1.33 -9.83 -17.65
CA LYS A 411 -2.74 -10.18 -17.38
C LYS A 411 -2.88 -11.67 -17.08
N GLU A 412 -1.80 -12.30 -16.63
CA GLU A 412 -1.82 -13.66 -16.11
C GLU A 412 -2.66 -13.71 -14.81
N ASP A 413 -3.42 -14.78 -14.63
CA ASP A 413 -4.11 -15.07 -13.39
C ASP A 413 -3.10 -15.65 -12.38
N PRO A 414 -2.96 -15.05 -11.18
CA PRO A 414 -1.92 -15.43 -10.24
C PRO A 414 -2.21 -16.70 -9.45
N HIS A 415 -3.47 -17.16 -9.38
CA HIS A 415 -3.95 -18.13 -8.39
C HIS A 415 -3.64 -19.60 -8.76
N ALA A 416 -2.46 -19.82 -9.34
CA ALA A 416 -2.04 -21.12 -9.85
C ALA A 416 -1.99 -22.21 -8.77
N TRP A 417 -1.67 -21.84 -7.52
CA TRP A 417 -1.54 -22.77 -6.40
C TRP A 417 -2.86 -23.47 -6.01
N LEU A 418 -4.02 -22.94 -6.41
CA LEU A 418 -5.32 -23.60 -6.17
C LEU A 418 -5.51 -24.86 -7.02
N SER A 419 -4.58 -25.17 -7.92
CA SER A 419 -4.41 -26.52 -8.48
C SER A 419 -3.31 -27.25 -7.71
N VAL A 420 -3.64 -28.38 -7.07
CA VAL A 420 -2.62 -29.19 -6.37
C VAL A 420 -1.53 -29.69 -7.35
N ALA A 421 -1.88 -29.88 -8.63
CA ALA A 421 -0.90 -30.21 -9.67
C ALA A 421 0.11 -29.08 -9.90
N ASN A 422 -0.33 -27.82 -9.88
CA ASN A 422 0.57 -26.68 -9.93
C ASN A 422 1.35 -26.50 -8.61
N GLY A 423 0.73 -26.79 -7.45
CA GLY A 423 1.43 -26.83 -6.17
C GLY A 423 2.63 -27.77 -6.17
N MET A 424 2.53 -28.92 -6.84
CA MET A 424 3.68 -29.81 -7.06
C MET A 424 4.79 -29.14 -7.88
N LEU A 425 4.45 -28.39 -8.95
CA LEU A 425 5.42 -27.63 -9.74
C LEU A 425 6.10 -26.51 -8.93
N TYR A 426 5.38 -25.90 -7.98
CA TYR A 426 5.95 -24.94 -7.04
C TYR A 426 7.00 -25.61 -6.16
N VAL A 427 6.66 -26.77 -5.57
CA VAL A 427 7.57 -27.56 -4.73
C VAL A 427 8.82 -28.00 -5.51
N GLU A 428 8.67 -28.43 -6.75
CA GLU A 428 9.81 -28.76 -7.63
C GLU A 428 10.74 -27.56 -7.84
N THR A 429 10.16 -26.39 -8.13
CA THR A 429 10.93 -25.14 -8.32
C THR A 429 11.64 -24.74 -7.04
N ILE A 430 10.94 -24.74 -5.90
CA ILE A 430 11.52 -24.47 -4.57
C ILE A 430 12.70 -25.40 -4.31
N THR A 431 12.52 -26.70 -4.49
CA THR A 431 13.54 -27.72 -4.24
C THR A 431 14.76 -27.51 -5.13
N GLU A 432 14.54 -27.17 -6.41
CA GLU A 432 15.59 -26.87 -7.36
C GLU A 432 16.42 -25.66 -6.92
N LYS A 433 15.78 -24.52 -6.60
CA LYS A 433 16.50 -23.29 -6.24
C LYS A 433 17.16 -23.38 -4.86
N LEU A 434 16.52 -24.04 -3.88
CA LEU A 434 17.15 -24.33 -2.59
C LEU A 434 18.40 -25.18 -2.78
N SER A 435 18.34 -26.24 -3.59
CA SER A 435 19.49 -27.10 -3.89
C SER A 435 20.61 -26.37 -4.63
N GLN A 436 20.29 -25.37 -5.46
CA GLN A 436 21.28 -24.54 -6.15
C GLN A 436 21.99 -23.58 -5.20
N LYS A 437 21.26 -23.00 -4.25
CA LYS A 437 21.79 -22.03 -3.27
C LYS A 437 22.50 -22.68 -2.09
N ASP A 438 22.08 -23.89 -1.71
CA ASP A 438 22.71 -24.71 -0.67
C ASP A 438 22.97 -26.14 -1.17
N PRO A 439 24.05 -26.35 -1.95
CA PRO A 439 24.38 -27.67 -2.50
C PRO A 439 24.73 -28.72 -1.45
N GLU A 440 25.17 -28.31 -0.25
CA GLU A 440 25.55 -29.25 0.83
C GLU A 440 24.34 -30.00 1.37
N ASN A 441 23.16 -29.35 1.40
CA ASN A 441 21.91 -29.93 1.86
C ASN A 441 20.98 -30.40 0.72
N GLN A 442 21.46 -30.43 -0.54
CA GLN A 442 20.64 -30.85 -1.70
C GLN A 442 19.95 -32.22 -1.52
N GLY A 443 20.65 -33.22 -0.95
CA GLY A 443 20.08 -34.55 -0.74
C GLY A 443 18.90 -34.52 0.26
N PHE A 444 19.00 -33.67 1.29
CA PHE A 444 17.95 -33.48 2.29
C PHE A 444 16.70 -32.84 1.67
N TYR A 445 16.88 -31.76 0.90
CA TYR A 445 15.77 -31.09 0.23
C TYR A 445 15.02 -32.01 -0.73
N LYS A 446 15.76 -32.80 -1.53
CA LYS A 446 15.14 -33.74 -2.48
C LYS A 446 14.34 -34.83 -1.78
N GLN A 447 14.86 -35.40 -0.70
CA GLN A 447 14.14 -36.42 0.06
C GLN A 447 12.83 -35.86 0.64
N ASN A 448 12.89 -34.70 1.30
CA ASN A 448 11.70 -34.08 1.88
C ASN A 448 10.67 -33.70 0.81
N ALA A 449 11.16 -33.19 -0.33
CA ALA A 449 10.30 -32.86 -1.47
C ALA A 449 9.62 -34.11 -2.04
N GLU A 450 10.31 -35.24 -2.18
CA GLU A 450 9.72 -36.50 -2.65
C GLU A 450 8.58 -36.97 -1.72
N GLU A 451 8.78 -36.90 -0.40
CA GLU A 451 7.75 -37.23 0.59
C GLU A 451 6.54 -36.29 0.50
N TYR A 452 6.78 -34.99 0.39
CA TYR A 452 5.72 -33.99 0.30
C TYR A 452 4.95 -34.06 -1.03
N LEU A 453 5.66 -34.22 -2.15
CA LEU A 453 5.06 -34.40 -3.48
C LEU A 453 4.17 -35.64 -3.53
N GLN A 454 4.54 -36.74 -2.84
CA GLN A 454 3.69 -37.92 -2.78
C GLN A 454 2.38 -37.65 -2.01
N LYS A 455 2.41 -36.85 -0.94
CA LYS A 455 1.18 -36.43 -0.23
C LYS A 455 0.28 -35.58 -1.13
N LEU A 456 0.86 -34.58 -1.81
CA LEU A 456 0.11 -33.72 -2.74
C LEU A 456 -0.47 -34.51 -3.91
N LYS A 457 0.28 -35.47 -4.44
CA LYS A 457 -0.19 -36.35 -5.51
C LYS A 457 -1.41 -37.17 -5.09
N THR A 458 -1.37 -37.78 -3.91
CA THR A 458 -2.51 -38.53 -3.37
C THR A 458 -3.73 -37.61 -3.20
N LEU A 459 -3.55 -36.44 -2.58
CA LEU A 459 -4.63 -35.46 -2.43
C LEU A 459 -5.21 -35.05 -3.79
N HIS A 460 -4.37 -34.78 -4.80
CA HIS A 460 -4.83 -34.42 -6.15
C HIS A 460 -5.67 -35.53 -6.78
N GLU A 461 -5.19 -36.78 -6.76
CA GLU A 461 -5.89 -37.93 -7.35
C GLU A 461 -7.25 -38.20 -6.66
N GLU A 462 -7.30 -38.10 -5.33
CA GLU A 462 -8.54 -38.24 -4.56
C GLU A 462 -9.51 -37.08 -4.85
N SER A 463 -9.00 -35.86 -4.97
CA SER A 463 -9.81 -34.66 -5.23
C SER A 463 -10.47 -34.71 -6.60
N VAL A 464 -9.75 -35.18 -7.63
CA VAL A 464 -10.32 -35.38 -8.98
C VAL A 464 -11.50 -36.35 -8.92
N GLN A 465 -11.39 -37.45 -8.17
CA GLN A 465 -12.47 -38.43 -8.03
C GLN A 465 -13.68 -37.84 -7.28
N ARG A 466 -13.44 -37.20 -6.14
CA ARG A 466 -14.50 -36.65 -5.28
C ARG A 466 -15.27 -35.51 -5.94
N ILE A 467 -14.59 -34.64 -6.69
CA ILE A 467 -15.26 -33.54 -7.41
C ILE A 467 -16.05 -34.07 -8.62
N ALA A 468 -15.58 -35.15 -9.26
CA ALA A 468 -16.31 -35.79 -10.35
C ALA A 468 -17.66 -36.38 -9.91
N GLU A 469 -17.80 -36.78 -8.64
CA GLU A 469 -19.04 -37.30 -8.05
C GLU A 469 -20.14 -36.23 -7.85
N ILE A 470 -19.80 -34.94 -7.89
CA ILE A 470 -20.77 -33.85 -7.79
C ILE A 470 -21.70 -33.88 -9.01
N PRO A 471 -23.04 -33.80 -8.82
CA PRO A 471 -24.00 -33.75 -9.92
C PRO A 471 -23.73 -32.59 -10.89
N ASP A 472 -23.76 -32.84 -12.21
CA ASP A 472 -23.36 -31.85 -13.22
C ASP A 472 -24.19 -30.56 -13.21
N ASN A 473 -25.46 -30.63 -12.78
CA ASN A 473 -26.35 -29.49 -12.60
C ASN A 473 -25.98 -28.61 -11.38
N GLN A 474 -25.32 -29.20 -10.38
CA GLN A 474 -24.86 -28.53 -9.15
C GLN A 474 -23.37 -28.13 -9.22
N LYS A 475 -22.63 -28.68 -10.19
CA LYS A 475 -21.18 -28.53 -10.36
C LYS A 475 -20.79 -27.13 -10.83
N ARG A 476 -20.80 -26.18 -9.91
CA ARG A 476 -20.27 -24.82 -10.11
C ARG A 476 -19.84 -24.22 -8.78
N ILE A 477 -18.59 -23.78 -8.69
CA ILE A 477 -18.08 -23.06 -7.53
C ILE A 477 -18.40 -21.57 -7.66
N VAL A 478 -18.97 -20.99 -6.62
CA VAL A 478 -19.37 -19.58 -6.59
C VAL A 478 -18.67 -18.86 -5.44
N THR A 479 -17.81 -17.90 -5.77
CA THR A 479 -16.92 -17.17 -4.84
C THR A 479 -17.01 -15.66 -5.06
N SER A 480 -16.36 -14.86 -4.22
CA SER A 480 -16.35 -13.40 -4.39
C SER A 480 -15.38 -13.00 -5.49
N GLU A 481 -14.15 -13.49 -5.42
CA GLU A 481 -13.09 -13.32 -6.41
C GLU A 481 -13.06 -14.49 -7.41
N GLY A 482 -12.67 -14.21 -8.65
CA GLY A 482 -12.41 -15.19 -9.71
C GLY A 482 -11.12 -15.99 -9.56
N SER A 483 -10.66 -16.26 -8.33
CA SER A 483 -9.38 -16.92 -8.04
C SER A 483 -9.34 -18.41 -8.39
N PHE A 484 -10.50 -19.06 -8.57
CA PHE A 484 -10.57 -20.52 -8.75
C PHE A 484 -10.34 -21.01 -10.19
N LYS A 485 -9.85 -20.21 -11.13
CA LYS A 485 -9.68 -20.66 -12.55
C LYS A 485 -8.80 -21.88 -12.71
N TYR A 486 -7.66 -21.95 -12.00
CA TYR A 486 -6.78 -23.12 -12.06
C TYR A 486 -7.39 -24.34 -11.37
N PHE A 487 -8.13 -24.13 -10.28
CA PHE A 487 -8.89 -25.19 -9.63
C PHE A 487 -9.95 -25.75 -10.59
N SER A 488 -10.71 -24.87 -11.24
CA SER A 488 -11.71 -25.22 -12.25
C SER A 488 -11.13 -26.02 -13.41
N LYS A 489 -9.96 -25.62 -13.94
CA LYS A 489 -9.27 -26.36 -15.00
C LYS A 489 -8.77 -27.73 -14.52
N ALA A 490 -8.28 -27.83 -13.29
CA ALA A 490 -7.71 -29.06 -12.75
C ALA A 490 -8.76 -30.13 -12.39
N TYR A 491 -9.94 -29.70 -11.93
CA TYR A 491 -10.98 -30.59 -11.40
C TYR A 491 -12.28 -30.60 -12.22
N ASP A 492 -12.29 -29.97 -13.40
CA ASP A 492 -13.43 -29.90 -14.33
C ASP A 492 -14.72 -29.38 -13.66
N ILE A 493 -14.58 -28.29 -12.90
CA ILE A 493 -15.67 -27.63 -12.18
C ILE A 493 -15.74 -26.15 -12.54
N PRO A 494 -16.78 -25.68 -13.27
CA PRO A 494 -16.93 -24.27 -13.61
C PRO A 494 -16.92 -23.34 -12.40
N SER A 495 -16.26 -22.19 -12.50
CA SER A 495 -16.29 -21.13 -11.50
C SER A 495 -17.20 -19.97 -11.90
N SER A 496 -17.76 -19.28 -10.92
CA SER A 496 -18.44 -18.00 -11.09
C SER A 496 -18.13 -17.11 -9.90
N TYR A 497 -18.07 -15.82 -10.13
CA TYR A 497 -17.52 -14.88 -9.17
C TYR A 497 -18.18 -13.50 -9.28
N ILE A 498 -17.94 -12.63 -8.30
CA ILE A 498 -18.45 -11.26 -8.29
C ILE A 498 -17.49 -10.36 -9.07
N TRP A 499 -16.20 -10.37 -8.72
CA TRP A 499 -15.13 -9.64 -9.43
C TRP A 499 -14.03 -10.60 -9.85
N GLU A 500 -13.25 -10.23 -10.87
CA GLU A 500 -12.31 -11.18 -11.47
C GLU A 500 -11.02 -11.34 -10.65
N ILE A 501 -10.45 -10.23 -10.17
CA ILE A 501 -9.20 -10.20 -9.38
C ILE A 501 -9.23 -9.06 -8.35
N ASN A 502 -8.60 -9.22 -7.19
CA ASN A 502 -8.62 -8.24 -6.08
C ASN A 502 -8.00 -6.87 -6.39
N THR A 503 -7.36 -6.70 -7.55
CA THR A 503 -6.87 -5.39 -7.99
C THR A 503 -7.92 -4.55 -8.71
N GLU A 504 -9.15 -5.06 -8.89
CA GLU A 504 -10.30 -4.37 -9.49
C GLU A 504 -11.25 -3.77 -8.44
N GLU A 505 -12.30 -3.07 -8.89
CA GLU A 505 -13.38 -2.63 -8.00
C GLU A 505 -14.21 -3.84 -7.51
N GLU A 506 -14.36 -3.95 -6.19
CA GLU A 506 -15.09 -5.04 -5.55
C GLU A 506 -16.60 -4.75 -5.41
N GLY A 507 -17.44 -5.67 -5.91
CA GLY A 507 -18.87 -5.72 -5.57
C GLY A 507 -19.73 -4.62 -6.19
N THR A 508 -19.42 -4.21 -7.42
CA THR A 508 -20.23 -3.21 -8.15
C THR A 508 -21.65 -3.73 -8.43
N PRO A 509 -22.66 -2.85 -8.62
CA PRO A 509 -24.01 -3.29 -8.94
C PRO A 509 -24.12 -4.14 -10.22
N GLU A 510 -23.25 -3.90 -11.21
CA GLU A 510 -23.23 -4.66 -12.47
C GLU A 510 -22.64 -6.06 -12.27
N GLN A 511 -21.54 -6.17 -11.53
CA GLN A 511 -20.94 -7.44 -11.12
C GLN A 511 -21.94 -8.31 -10.34
N LEU A 512 -22.55 -7.75 -9.29
CA LEU A 512 -23.56 -8.44 -8.49
C LEU A 512 -24.74 -8.89 -9.34
N LYS A 513 -25.27 -8.01 -10.19
CA LYS A 513 -26.39 -8.35 -11.07
C LYS A 513 -26.03 -9.47 -12.03
N THR A 514 -24.85 -9.41 -12.65
CA THR A 514 -24.38 -10.44 -13.60
C THR A 514 -24.34 -11.80 -12.94
N LEU A 515 -23.74 -11.89 -11.75
CA LEU A 515 -23.69 -13.15 -11.00
C LEU A 515 -25.10 -13.59 -10.55
N ILE A 516 -25.92 -12.69 -10.01
CA ILE A 516 -27.28 -13.02 -9.54
C ILE A 516 -28.14 -13.56 -10.69
N ASP A 517 -28.07 -12.95 -11.86
CA ASP A 517 -28.82 -13.40 -13.04
C ASP A 517 -28.32 -14.78 -13.51
N GLN A 518 -27.01 -15.05 -13.48
CA GLN A 518 -26.45 -16.39 -13.73
C GLN A 518 -26.93 -17.43 -12.71
N LEU A 519 -26.99 -17.06 -11.43
CA LEU A 519 -27.36 -17.98 -10.34
C LEU A 519 -28.85 -18.32 -10.33
N ARG A 520 -29.72 -17.39 -10.74
CA ARG A 520 -31.17 -17.62 -10.85
C ARG A 520 -31.55 -18.70 -11.87
N GLU A 521 -30.72 -18.90 -12.87
CA GLU A 521 -30.89 -19.92 -13.91
C GLU A 521 -30.15 -21.22 -13.56
N SER A 522 -29.44 -21.26 -12.44
CA SER A 522 -28.62 -22.40 -12.00
C SER A 522 -29.28 -23.21 -10.88
N GLU A 523 -28.85 -24.46 -10.72
CA GLU A 523 -29.26 -25.32 -9.60
C GLU A 523 -28.15 -25.42 -8.54
N VAL A 524 -27.31 -24.38 -8.42
CA VAL A 524 -26.21 -24.35 -7.45
C VAL A 524 -26.76 -24.29 -6.02
N PRO A 525 -26.39 -25.24 -5.15
CA PRO A 525 -26.96 -25.32 -3.80
C PRO A 525 -26.24 -24.43 -2.77
N ALA A 526 -25.01 -23.99 -3.07
CA ALA A 526 -24.15 -23.33 -2.09
C ALA A 526 -23.28 -22.22 -2.70
N LEU A 527 -23.08 -21.16 -1.91
CA LEU A 527 -22.08 -20.11 -2.14
C LEU A 527 -20.91 -20.30 -1.16
N PHE A 528 -19.73 -19.80 -1.51
CA PHE A 528 -18.54 -19.87 -0.68
C PHE A 528 -17.95 -18.48 -0.45
N LEU A 529 -17.33 -18.31 0.72
CA LEU A 529 -16.71 -17.05 1.14
C LEU A 529 -15.21 -17.25 1.37
N GLU A 530 -14.38 -16.36 0.89
CA GLU A 530 -12.94 -16.37 1.10
C GLU A 530 -12.57 -15.79 2.48
N SER A 531 -11.56 -16.38 3.12
CA SER A 531 -11.11 -15.95 4.46
C SER A 531 -10.42 -14.58 4.46
N SER A 532 -9.84 -14.16 3.33
CA SER A 532 -9.09 -12.90 3.17
C SER A 532 -9.99 -11.71 2.78
N MET A 533 -11.26 -11.94 2.45
CA MET A 533 -12.11 -10.96 1.75
C MET A 533 -13.25 -10.37 2.59
N ASN A 534 -13.79 -9.23 2.12
CA ASN A 534 -14.96 -8.62 2.72
C ASN A 534 -16.23 -9.45 2.40
N PRO A 535 -16.98 -9.95 3.40
CA PRO A 535 -18.10 -10.84 3.15
C PRO A 535 -19.37 -10.17 2.63
N LYS A 536 -19.47 -8.84 2.67
CA LYS A 536 -20.71 -8.11 2.38
C LYS A 536 -21.26 -8.32 0.95
N PRO A 537 -20.43 -8.32 -0.12
CA PRO A 537 -20.91 -8.57 -1.47
C PRO A 537 -21.56 -9.96 -1.59
N MET A 538 -20.86 -11.01 -1.14
CA MET A 538 -21.40 -12.38 -1.19
C MET A 538 -22.64 -12.57 -0.30
N GLN A 539 -22.70 -11.91 0.86
CA GLN A 539 -23.92 -11.87 1.68
C GLN A 539 -25.11 -11.23 0.95
N SER A 540 -24.85 -10.25 0.09
CA SER A 540 -25.89 -9.61 -0.73
C SER A 540 -26.38 -10.56 -1.82
N VAL A 541 -25.45 -11.26 -2.51
CA VAL A 541 -25.78 -12.31 -3.49
C VAL A 541 -26.62 -13.41 -2.83
N SER A 542 -26.21 -13.91 -1.67
CA SER A 542 -26.94 -14.94 -0.91
C SER A 542 -28.36 -14.48 -0.57
N LYS A 543 -28.52 -13.24 -0.11
CA LYS A 543 -29.82 -12.69 0.25
C LYS A 543 -30.76 -12.52 -0.96
N GLU A 544 -30.23 -12.15 -2.12
CA GLU A 544 -31.02 -11.90 -3.33
C GLU A 544 -31.34 -13.16 -4.14
N THR A 545 -30.47 -14.17 -4.10
CA THR A 545 -30.67 -15.46 -4.78
C THR A 545 -31.39 -16.47 -3.90
N GLY A 546 -31.27 -16.35 -2.57
CA GLY A 546 -31.73 -17.34 -1.60
C GLY A 546 -30.78 -18.52 -1.41
N ILE A 547 -29.65 -18.56 -2.13
CA ILE A 547 -28.64 -19.62 -2.02
C ILE A 547 -27.79 -19.36 -0.75
N PRO A 548 -27.68 -20.31 0.19
CA PRO A 548 -26.93 -20.11 1.43
C PRO A 548 -25.42 -20.07 1.18
N ILE A 549 -24.71 -19.26 1.97
CA ILE A 549 -23.26 -19.36 2.09
C ILE A 549 -22.96 -20.58 2.96
N TYR A 550 -22.34 -21.61 2.38
CA TYR A 550 -22.11 -22.88 3.05
C TYR A 550 -20.93 -22.83 4.00
N SER A 551 -19.79 -22.33 3.53
CA SER A 551 -18.55 -22.33 4.30
C SER A 551 -17.60 -21.21 3.90
N THR A 552 -16.67 -20.91 4.80
CA THR A 552 -15.49 -20.11 4.49
C THR A 552 -14.39 -21.03 3.95
N ILE A 553 -13.84 -20.68 2.79
CA ILE A 553 -12.73 -21.36 2.13
C ILE A 553 -11.52 -20.43 2.02
N PHE A 554 -10.38 -20.99 1.66
CA PHE A 554 -9.09 -20.29 1.60
C PHE A 554 -8.67 -20.02 0.16
N THR A 555 -8.12 -18.84 -0.11
CA THR A 555 -7.54 -18.49 -1.41
C THR A 555 -6.10 -18.06 -1.25
N ASP A 556 -5.87 -16.86 -0.71
CA ASP A 556 -4.57 -16.18 -0.75
C ASP A 556 -3.75 -16.35 0.51
N SER A 557 -4.30 -17.06 1.50
CA SER A 557 -3.62 -17.37 2.75
C SER A 557 -4.10 -18.70 3.32
N ILE A 558 -3.16 -19.43 3.92
CA ILE A 558 -3.43 -20.49 4.90
C ILE A 558 -4.11 -19.90 6.15
N SER A 559 -4.57 -20.76 7.06
CA SER A 559 -5.13 -20.34 8.35
C SER A 559 -4.07 -20.21 9.46
N GLU A 560 -4.50 -19.75 10.63
CA GLU A 560 -3.62 -19.58 11.79
C GLU A 560 -3.09 -20.95 12.30
N PRO A 561 -1.84 -21.01 12.81
CA PRO A 561 -1.26 -22.25 13.31
C PRO A 561 -2.15 -23.00 14.32
N GLY A 562 -2.37 -24.29 14.08
CA GLY A 562 -3.23 -25.14 14.91
C GLY A 562 -4.72 -25.08 14.59
N THR A 563 -5.11 -24.41 13.49
CA THR A 563 -6.48 -24.41 12.97
C THR A 563 -6.57 -25.20 11.66
N ALA A 564 -7.79 -25.57 11.22
CA ALA A 564 -7.96 -26.26 9.95
C ALA A 564 -7.49 -25.34 8.80
N GLY A 565 -6.66 -25.87 7.90
CA GLY A 565 -6.07 -25.09 6.80
C GLY A 565 -4.73 -24.41 7.11
N ASP A 566 -4.03 -24.76 8.19
CA ASP A 566 -2.81 -24.07 8.67
C ASP A 566 -1.53 -24.45 7.91
N SER A 567 -1.69 -25.16 6.79
CA SER A 567 -0.66 -25.53 5.83
C SER A 567 -1.27 -25.52 4.43
N TYR A 568 -0.46 -25.44 3.38
CA TYR A 568 -0.96 -25.52 2.00
C TYR A 568 -1.73 -26.81 1.75
N TYR A 569 -1.22 -27.95 2.26
CA TYR A 569 -1.92 -29.23 2.18
C TYR A 569 -3.28 -29.14 2.87
N GLY A 570 -3.31 -28.72 4.14
CA GLY A 570 -4.55 -28.63 4.91
C GLY A 570 -5.55 -27.63 4.34
N MET A 571 -5.05 -26.55 3.74
CA MET A 571 -5.84 -25.51 3.07
C MET A 571 -6.55 -26.10 1.85
N MET A 572 -5.82 -26.83 0.99
CA MET A 572 -6.38 -27.48 -0.18
C MET A 572 -7.35 -28.59 0.20
N GLU A 573 -7.00 -29.44 1.17
CA GLU A 573 -7.88 -30.48 1.71
C GLU A 573 -9.19 -29.90 2.25
N TRP A 574 -9.11 -28.84 3.07
CA TRP A 574 -10.28 -28.13 3.58
C TRP A 574 -11.16 -27.59 2.45
N ASN A 575 -10.56 -26.88 1.48
CA ASN A 575 -11.32 -26.32 0.36
C ASN A 575 -12.07 -27.41 -0.40
N ILE A 576 -11.38 -28.48 -0.77
CA ILE A 576 -11.98 -29.60 -1.51
C ILE A 576 -13.10 -30.25 -0.70
N ASP A 577 -12.90 -30.47 0.60
CA ASP A 577 -13.91 -31.01 1.50
C ASP A 577 -15.16 -30.12 1.55
N GLN A 578 -14.98 -28.83 1.79
CA GLN A 578 -16.10 -27.89 1.90
C GLN A 578 -16.83 -27.70 0.57
N ILE A 579 -16.10 -27.66 -0.56
CA ILE A 579 -16.70 -27.53 -1.89
C ILE A 579 -17.53 -28.77 -2.23
N VAL A 580 -16.97 -29.97 -2.05
CA VAL A 580 -17.68 -31.22 -2.34
C VAL A 580 -18.92 -31.36 -1.46
N GLN A 581 -18.81 -31.11 -0.15
CA GLN A 581 -19.95 -31.19 0.78
C GLN A 581 -21.00 -30.12 0.51
N GLY A 582 -20.57 -28.89 0.18
CA GLY A 582 -21.47 -27.78 -0.13
C GLY A 582 -22.26 -28.01 -1.41
N LEU A 583 -21.61 -28.54 -2.45
CA LEU A 583 -22.21 -28.76 -3.76
C LEU A 583 -22.96 -30.09 -3.91
N SER A 584 -22.79 -31.04 -2.98
CA SER A 584 -23.48 -32.34 -3.01
C SER A 584 -24.73 -32.38 -2.10
N GLN A 585 -25.32 -31.23 -1.80
CA GLN A 585 -26.54 -31.16 -0.98
C GLN A 585 -27.78 -31.59 -1.79
N GLU A 586 -28.69 -32.31 -1.12
CA GLU A 586 -29.98 -32.74 -1.66
C GLU A 586 -31.05 -31.65 -1.67
#